data_AF-A0A0U1KP07-F1
#
_entry.id   AF-A0A0U1KP07-F1
#
_cell.length_a   1.000
_cell.length_b   1.000
_cell.length_c   1.000
_cell.angle_alpha   90.00
_cell.angle_beta   90.00
_cell.angle_gamma   90.00
#
_symmetry.space_group_name_H-M   'P 1'
#
loop_
_entity.id
_entity.type
_entity.pdbx_description
1 polymer ?
#
loop_
_entity_poly.entity_id
_entity_poly.type
_entity_poly.pdbx_seq_one_letter_code
_entity_poly.pdbx_strand_id
1 'polypeptide(L)' 'MSRTLGRYFIYFVVFFILIMIFGLIFKPSNLEGDGIVRALVISSASAFGWVFVAGKFLKK' A
#
# COMPACT_ATOMS: atom_id res chain seq x y z
N MET A 1 -1.62 -16.01 -13.70
CA MET A 1 -1.00 -15.54 -12.43
C MET A 1 -0.30 -14.18 -12.58
N SER A 2 0.43 -13.90 -13.67
CA SER A 2 1.26 -12.68 -13.79
C SER A 2 0.51 -11.33 -13.71
N ARG A 3 -0.71 -11.23 -14.27
CA ARG A 3 -1.49 -9.98 -14.23
C ARG A 3 -1.94 -9.56 -12.83
N THR A 4 -2.30 -10.53 -11.98
CA THR A 4 -2.76 -10.27 -10.59
C THR A 4 -1.60 -9.79 -9.73
N LEU A 5 -0.44 -10.44 -9.86
CA LEU A 5 0.77 -10.06 -9.13
C LEU A 5 1.28 -8.67 -9.57
N GLY A 6 1.23 -8.38 -10.88
CA GLY A 6 1.58 -7.05 -11.40
C GLY A 6 0.66 -5.95 -10.88
N ARG A 7 -0.66 -6.19 -10.84
CA ARG A 7 -1.61 -5.26 -10.22
C ARG A 7 -1.32 -5.03 -8.74
N TYR A 8 -0.99 -6.10 -7.99
CA TYR A 8 -0.64 -5.97 -6.57
C TYR A 8 0.56 -5.05 -6.39
N PHE A 9 1.62 -5.24 -7.18
CA PHE A 9 2.82 -4.43 -7.07
C PHE A 9 2.55 -2.96 -7.41
N ILE A 10 1.75 -2.69 -8.44
CA ILE A 10 1.35 -1.32 -8.80
C ILE A 10 0.59 -0.66 -7.64
N TYR A 11 -0.43 -1.31 -7.09
CA TYR A 11 -1.18 -0.74 -5.96
C TYR A 11 -0.31 -0.57 -4.72
N PHE A 12 0.56 -1.53 -4.42
CA PHE A 12 1.52 -1.44 -3.31
C PHE A 12 2.39 -0.20 -3.46
N VAL A 13 3.02 0.00 -4.62
CA VAL A 13 3.89 1.15 -4.89
C VAL A 13 3.11 2.46 -4.77
N VAL A 14 1.90 2.52 -5.34
CA VAL A 14 1.05 3.73 -5.26
C VAL A 14 0.71 4.06 -3.80
N PHE A 15 0.22 3.12 -3.02
CA PHE A 15 -0.11 3.36 -1.61
C PHE A 15 1.13 3.72 -0.79
N PHE A 16 2.24 3.04 -1.02
CA PHE A 16 3.50 3.32 -0.33
C PHE A 16 4.00 4.74 -0.61
N ILE A 17 4.01 5.17 -1.88
CA ILE A 17 4.39 6.53 -2.27
C ILE A 17 3.46 7.56 -1.63
N LEU A 18 2.15 7.34 -1.64
CA LEU A 18 1.19 8.25 -1.00
C LEU A 18 1.46 8.41 0.50
N ILE A 19 1.73 7.31 1.21
CA ILE A 19 2.07 7.34 2.64
C ILE A 19 3.39 8.09 2.88
N MET A 20 4.39 7.88 2.03
CA MET A 20 5.67 8.58 2.11
C MET A 20 5.53 10.08 1.85
N ILE A 21 4.76 10.48 0.84
CA ILE A 21 4.45 11.88 0.55
C ILE A 21 3.71 12.51 1.73
N PHE A 22 2.74 11.80 2.31
CA PHE A 22 2.03 12.25 3.50
C PHE A 22 3.00 12.46 4.68
N GLY A 23 3.90 11.49 4.92
CA GLY A 23 4.95 11.62 5.94
C GLY A 23 5.88 12.82 5.70
N LEU A 24 6.20 13.13 4.44
CA LEU A 24 7.02 14.28 4.09
C LEU A 24 6.31 15.62 4.34
N ILE A 25 5.02 15.71 4.03
CA ILE A 25 4.23 16.95 4.21
C ILE A 25 4.02 17.25 5.70
N PHE A 26 3.64 16.25 6.47
CA PHE A 26 3.29 16.43 7.88
C PHE A 26 4.51 16.39 8.82
N LYS A 27 5.71 16.06 8.29
CA LYS A 27 6.98 15.93 9.02
C LYS A 27 6.79 15.42 10.46
N PRO A 28 6.24 14.19 10.65
CA PRO A 28 6.14 13.63 11.98
C PRO A 28 7.54 13.60 12.60
N SER A 29 7.66 14.15 13.80
CA SER A 29 8.91 14.26 14.55
C SER A 29 9.54 12.90 14.88
N ASN A 30 8.74 11.81 14.81
CA ASN A 30 9.15 10.42 15.05
C ASN A 30 9.09 9.56 13.78
N LEU A 31 9.70 10.01 12.68
CA LEU A 31 10.00 9.16 11.52
C LEU A 31 11.23 8.27 11.82
N GLU A 32 11.18 7.50 12.90
CA GLU A 32 12.14 6.43 13.14
C GLU A 32 11.88 5.23 12.20
N GLY A 33 12.74 4.21 12.22
CA GLY A 33 12.59 3.01 11.39
C GLY A 33 11.22 2.31 11.53
N ASP A 34 10.53 2.46 12.67
CA ASP A 34 9.17 1.95 12.88
C ASP A 34 8.14 2.56 11.91
N GLY A 35 8.28 3.85 11.58
CA GLY A 35 7.39 4.53 10.63
C GLY A 35 7.45 3.94 9.22
N ILE A 36 8.65 3.55 8.78
CA ILE A 36 8.87 2.92 7.47
C ILE A 36 8.27 1.51 7.46
N VAL A 37 8.52 0.72 8.50
CA VAL A 37 7.95 -0.64 8.62
C VAL A 37 6.42 -0.57 8.62
N ARG A 38 5.84 0.36 9.37
CA ARG A 38 4.40 0.57 9.42
C ARG A 38 3.84 0.98 8.06
N ALA A 39 4.50 1.87 7.33
CA ALA A 39 4.12 2.23 5.96
C ALA A 39 4.13 1.02 5.02
N LEU A 40 5.13 0.14 5.15
CA LEU A 40 5.28 -1.08 4.34
C LEU A 40 4.15 -2.10 4.58
N VAL A 41 3.75 -2.27 5.84
CA VAL A 41 2.65 -3.16 6.23
C VAL A 41 1.32 -2.60 5.74
N ILE A 42 1.06 -1.31 5.93
CA ILE A 42 -0.19 -0.66 5.52
C ILE A 42 -0.36 -0.71 4.00
N SER A 43 0.69 -0.36 3.23
CA SER A 43 0.62 -0.39 1.77
C SER A 43 0.42 -1.81 1.23
N SER A 44 1.06 -2.82 1.84
CA SER A 44 0.89 -4.23 1.49
C SER A 44 -0.53 -4.73 1.76
N ALA A 45 -1.08 -4.45 2.95
CA ALA A 45 -2.44 -4.83 3.31
C ALA A 45 -3.49 -4.17 2.39
N SER A 46 -3.27 -2.89 2.06
CA SER A 46 -4.14 -2.11 1.18
C SER A 46 -4.14 -2.66 -0.25
N ALA A 47 -2.95 -2.94 -0.80
CA ALA A 47 -2.79 -3.54 -2.12
C ALA A 47 -3.40 -4.95 -2.18
N PHE A 48 -3.24 -5.73 -1.11
CA PHE A 48 -3.83 -7.07 -1.02
C PHE A 48 -5.35 -7.02 -1.06
N GLY A 49 -5.98 -6.16 -0.24
CA GLY A 49 -7.43 -5.97 -0.26
C GLY A 49 -7.95 -5.56 -1.63
N TRP A 50 -7.27 -4.64 -2.31
CA TRP A 50 -7.71 -4.14 -3.60
C TRP A 50 -7.60 -5.17 -4.74
N VAL A 51 -6.62 -6.06 -4.67
CA VAL A 51 -6.40 -7.05 -5.74
C VAL A 51 -7.20 -8.32 -5.50
N PHE A 52 -7.19 -8.83 -4.28
CA PHE A 52 -7.73 -10.15 -3.97
C PHE A 52 -9.16 -10.10 -3.40
N VAL A 53 -9.53 -9.02 -2.71
CA VAL A 53 -10.87 -8.89 -2.09
C VAL A 53 -11.84 -8.12 -3.00
N ALA A 54 -11.44 -6.96 -3.53
CA ALA A 54 -12.32 -6.16 -4.40
C ALA A 54 -12.66 -6.87 -5.73
N GLY A 55 -11.73 -7.65 -6.28
CA GLY A 55 -11.99 -8.49 -7.46
C GLY A 55 -13.02 -9.61 -7.22
N LYS A 56 -13.25 -10.01 -5.96
CA LYS A 56 -14.24 -11.02 -5.58
C LYS A 56 -15.64 -10.41 -5.39
N PHE A 57 -15.71 -9.13 -4.99
CA PHE A 57 -16.97 -8.39 -4.80
C PHE A 57 -17.56 -7.85 -6.11
N LEU A 58 -16.73 -7.43 -7.08
CA LEU A 58 -17.18 -6.92 -8.38
C LEU A 58 -17.60 -8.01 -9.38
N LYS A 59 -17.50 -9.29 -9.01
CA LYS A 59 -17.88 -10.43 -9.85
C LYS A 59 -19.26 -11.00 -9.51
N LYS A 60 -20.05 -10.26 -8.74
CA LYS A 60 -21.39 -10.65 -8.28
C LYS A 60 -22.47 -9.94 -9.09
#